data_AF-A0A2D4IZR0-F1
#
_entry.id   AF-A0A2D4IZR0-F1
#
_cell.length_a   1.000
_cell.length_b   1.000
_cell.length_c   1.000
_cell.angle_alpha   90.00
_cell.angle_beta   90.00
_cell.angle_gamma   90.00
#
_symmetry.space_group_name_H-M   'P 1'
#
loop_
_entity.id
_entity.type
_entity.pdbx_description
1 polymer ?
#
loop_
_entity_poly.entity_id
_entity_poly.type
_entity_poly.pdbx_seq_one_letter_code
_entity_poly.pdbx_strand_id
1 'polypeptide(L)'
;HLTALIASSENRPAALFRVTRSLLHRDAREDPLEGRAEDFGKFLYDKIAQIREGFNFISDGPAEETRTGLETVIWEEFDPVTLEDVDRLLGGLRATTCLLDPCPSWLVLA
;
A
#
# COMPACT_ATOMS: atom_id res chain seq x y z
N HIS A 1 -22.91 -11.25 -28.64
CA HIS A 1 -23.50 -9.97 -29.12
C HIS A 1 -22.43 -9.00 -29.63
N LEU A 2 -21.36 -8.72 -28.86
CA LEU A 2 -20.27 -7.81 -29.23
C LEU A 2 -19.52 -8.22 -30.52
N THR A 3 -19.15 -9.50 -30.62
CA THR A 3 -18.46 -10.07 -31.78
C THR A 3 -19.29 -9.96 -33.07
N ALA A 4 -20.63 -10.00 -32.95
CA ALA A 4 -21.53 -9.88 -34.09
C ALA A 4 -21.60 -8.43 -34.63
N LEU A 5 -21.50 -7.42 -33.75
CA LEU A 5 -21.46 -6.00 -34.15
C LEU A 5 -20.17 -5.66 -34.90
N ILE A 6 -19.03 -6.16 -34.42
CA ILE A 6 -17.73 -5.98 -35.07
C ILE A 6 -17.71 -6.69 -36.44
N ALA A 7 -18.13 -7.96 -36.50
CA ALA A 7 -18.22 -8.71 -37.76
C ALA A 7 -19.17 -8.05 -38.79
N SER A 8 -20.29 -7.46 -38.35
CA SER A 8 -21.22 -6.76 -39.25
C SER A 8 -20.65 -5.48 -39.90
N SER A 9 -19.54 -4.96 -39.34
CA SER A 9 -18.90 -3.72 -39.76
C SER A 9 -17.50 -3.91 -40.38
N GLU A 10 -17.05 -5.16 -40.53
CA GLU A 10 -15.69 -5.55 -40.93
C GLU A 10 -15.25 -5.04 -42.32
N ASN A 11 -16.20 -4.68 -43.19
CA ASN A 11 -15.94 -4.10 -44.51
C ASN A 11 -16.38 -2.62 -44.63
N ARG A 12 -16.64 -1.93 -43.52
CA ARG A 12 -17.05 -0.52 -43.48
C ARG A 12 -16.18 0.23 -42.47
N PRO A 13 -14.99 0.72 -42.88
CA PRO A 13 -14.00 1.30 -41.96
C PRO A 13 -14.57 2.39 -41.04
N ALA A 14 -15.42 3.27 -41.57
CA ALA A 14 -16.07 4.32 -40.79
C ALA A 14 -17.09 3.79 -39.77
N ALA A 15 -17.79 2.70 -40.08
CA ALA A 15 -18.73 2.07 -39.16
C ALA A 15 -18.00 1.28 -38.08
N LEU A 16 -16.95 0.54 -38.47
CA LEU A 16 -16.06 -0.16 -37.56
C LEU A 16 -15.45 0.83 -36.55
N PHE A 17 -14.92 1.96 -37.03
CA PHE A 17 -14.33 2.99 -36.17
C PHE A 17 -15.36 3.58 -35.19
N ARG A 18 -16.61 3.82 -35.62
CA ARG A 18 -17.68 4.28 -34.72
C ARG A 18 -18.04 3.23 -33.67
N VAL A 19 -18.21 1.97 -34.07
CA VAL A 19 -18.55 0.87 -33.14
C VAL A 19 -17.42 0.70 -32.11
N THR A 20 -16.17 0.59 -32.56
CA THR A 20 -15.01 0.48 -31.67
C THR A 20 -14.89 1.69 -30.76
N ARG A 21 -15.06 2.91 -31.28
CA ARG A 21 -15.04 4.14 -30.48
C ARG A 21 -16.16 4.17 -29.44
N SER A 22 -17.38 3.76 -29.76
CA SER A 22 -18.49 3.68 -28.78
C SER A 22 -18.30 2.59 -27.74
N LEU A 23 -17.56 1.52 -28.05
CA LEU A 23 -17.21 0.47 -27.09
C LEU A 23 -16.09 0.90 -26.14
N LEU A 24 -15.12 1.68 -26.64
CA LEU A 24 -14.00 2.20 -25.86
C LEU A 24 -14.39 3.45 -25.06
N HIS A 25 -15.18 4.34 -25.66
CA HIS A 25 -15.86 5.42 -24.96
C HIS A 25 -17.19 4.90 -24.41
N ARG A 26 -17.08 4.03 -23.42
CA ARG A 26 -18.13 3.89 -22.42
C ARG A 26 -18.21 5.24 -21.71
N ASP A 27 -19.19 6.04 -22.07
CA ASP A 27 -19.44 7.40 -21.56
C ASP A 27 -18.93 7.59 -20.14
N ALA A 28 -18.08 8.60 -19.94
CA ALA A 28 -17.82 9.34 -18.70
C ALA A 28 -18.42 8.71 -17.44
N ARG A 29 -17.97 7.50 -17.09
CA ARG A 29 -18.19 6.99 -15.75
C ARG A 29 -17.16 7.72 -14.93
N GLU A 30 -17.62 8.55 -14.00
CA GLU A 30 -16.78 9.08 -12.93
C GLU A 30 -15.82 7.97 -12.53
N ASP A 31 -14.52 8.25 -12.66
CA ASP A 31 -13.52 7.27 -12.26
C ASP A 31 -13.83 6.96 -10.78
N PRO A 32 -14.06 5.69 -10.40
CA PRO A 32 -14.31 5.35 -8.99
C PRO A 32 -13.20 5.83 -8.04
N LEU A 33 -12.06 6.24 -8.60
CA LEU A 33 -10.89 6.77 -7.93
C LEU A 33 -10.76 8.30 -7.99
N GLU A 34 -11.62 8.99 -8.75
CA GLU A 34 -11.66 10.45 -8.82
C GLU A 34 -11.97 11.03 -7.44
N GLY A 35 -11.20 12.02 -6.99
CA GLY A 35 -11.39 12.65 -5.67
C GLY A 35 -10.88 11.85 -4.47
N ARG A 36 -10.50 10.57 -4.64
CA ARG A 36 -10.08 9.71 -3.52
C ARG A 36 -8.76 10.15 -2.87
N ALA A 37 -7.86 10.76 -3.65
CA ALA A 37 -6.60 11.28 -3.14
C ALA A 37 -6.83 12.53 -2.28
N GLU A 38 -7.74 13.41 -2.71
CA GLU A 38 -8.17 14.59 -2.00
C GLU A 38 -8.91 14.23 -0.71
N ASP A 39 -9.83 13.27 -0.76
CA ASP A 39 -10.53 12.74 0.41
C ASP A 39 -9.56 12.16 1.43
N PHE A 40 -8.59 11.37 0.97
CA PHE A 40 -7.55 10.81 1.83
C PHE A 40 -6.68 11.91 2.44
N GLY A 41 -6.27 12.91 1.64
CA GLY A 41 -5.49 14.04 2.12
C GLY A 41 -6.22 14.83 3.20
N LYS A 42 -7.53 15.06 3.02
CA LYS A 42 -8.37 15.71 4.03
C LYS A 42 -8.47 14.88 5.31
N PHE A 43 -8.75 13.58 5.18
CA PHE A 43 -8.83 12.67 6.33
C PHE A 43 -7.52 12.66 7.14
N LEU A 44 -6.38 12.58 6.47
CA LEU A 44 -5.07 12.56 7.11
C LEU A 44 -4.78 13.89 7.84
N TYR A 45 -5.09 15.02 7.19
CA TYR A 45 -4.95 16.34 7.79
C TYR A 45 -5.78 16.47 9.09
N ASP A 46 -7.06 16.11 9.03
CA ASP A 46 -7.96 16.17 10.19
C ASP A 46 -7.45 15.27 11.32
N LYS A 47 -6.94 14.07 10.99
CA LYS A 47 -6.39 13.15 11.97
C LYS A 47 -5.15 13.71 12.68
N ILE A 48 -4.24 14.34 11.93
CA ILE A 48 -3.04 14.99 12.49
C ILE A 48 -3.44 16.15 13.42
N ALA A 49 -4.44 16.94 13.03
CA ALA A 49 -4.95 18.03 13.86
C ALA A 49 -5.52 17.51 15.18
N GLN A 50 -6.35 16.45 15.15
CA GLN A 50 -6.90 15.82 16.34
C GLN A 50 -5.83 15.25 17.27
N ILE A 51 -4.78 14.64 16.72
CA ILE A 51 -3.66 14.12 17.50
C ILE A 51 -2.94 15.27 18.22
N ARG A 52 -2.65 16.36 17.51
CA ARG A 52 -2.00 17.55 18.10
C ARG A 52 -2.84 18.18 19.19
N GLU A 53 -4.16 18.27 18.97
CA GLU A 53 -5.08 18.77 19.98
C GLU A 53 -5.14 17.84 21.20
N GLY A 54 -5.24 16.52 20.98
CA GLY A 54 -5.18 15.51 22.03
C GLY A 54 -3.90 15.54 22.86
N PHE A 55 -2.76 15.88 22.24
CA PHE A 55 -1.50 16.10 22.96
C PHE A 55 -1.50 17.36 23.83
N ASN A 56 -2.20 18.43 23.42
CA ASN A 56 -2.34 19.63 24.24
C ASN A 56 -3.17 19.38 25.52
N PHE A 57 -4.03 18.37 25.54
CA PHE A 57 -4.75 17.93 26.75
C PHE A 57 -3.90 17.16 27.76
N ILE A 58 -2.73 16.64 27.36
CA ILE A 58 -1.81 15.91 28.26
C ILE A 58 -0.91 16.89 29.05
N SER A 59 -0.96 18.19 28.72
CA SER A 59 -0.07 19.21 29.29
C SER A 59 -0.38 19.63 30.73
N ASP A 60 -1.49 19.19 31.34
CA ASP A 60 -1.89 19.58 32.70
C ASP A 60 -1.68 18.45 33.74
N GLY A 61 -0.51 17.82 33.73
CA GLY A 61 -0.04 16.89 34.76
C GLY A 61 1.23 17.40 35.44
N PRO A 62 1.39 17.27 36.78
CA PRO A 62 2.44 17.98 37.50
C PRO A 62 3.81 17.33 37.32
N ALA A 63 4.79 18.23 37.13
CA ALA A 63 6.21 18.11 37.48
C ALA A 63 7.01 16.97 36.84
N GLU A 64 7.95 17.39 35.98
CA GLU A 64 9.27 16.76 35.82
C GLU A 64 9.21 15.23 35.89
N GLU A 65 8.66 14.62 34.84
CA GLU A 65 9.24 13.39 34.37
C GLU A 65 10.69 13.72 34.06
N THR A 66 11.55 13.53 35.06
CA THR A 66 12.97 13.31 34.86
C THR A 66 13.04 12.34 33.70
N ARG A 67 13.34 12.89 32.52
CA ARG A 67 13.76 12.14 31.34
C ARG A 67 15.00 11.43 31.83
N THR A 68 14.78 10.28 32.45
CA THR A 68 15.80 9.31 32.80
C THR A 68 16.47 9.09 31.47
N GLY A 69 17.70 9.62 31.37
CA GLY A 69 18.27 10.11 30.12
C GLY A 69 17.81 9.27 28.95
N LEU A 70 17.11 9.88 27.99
CA LEU A 70 17.10 9.34 26.64
C LEU A 70 18.56 9.42 26.22
N GLU A 71 19.34 8.40 26.58
CA GLU A 71 20.60 8.11 25.94
C GLU A 71 20.22 8.01 24.48
N THR A 72 20.58 9.05 23.73
CA THR A 72 20.63 8.97 22.28
C THR A 72 21.61 7.83 21.99
N VAL A 73 21.07 6.62 21.82
CA VAL A 73 21.83 5.48 21.34
C VAL A 73 22.16 5.81 19.88
N ILE A 74 23.29 6.45 19.69
CA ILE A 74 23.86 6.69 18.37
C ILE A 74 24.45 5.35 17.95
N TRP A 75 23.72 4.63 17.11
CA TRP A 75 24.22 3.44 16.45
C TRP A 75 25.21 3.88 15.37
N GLU A 76 26.50 3.93 15.71
CA GLU A 76 27.56 4.30 14.76
C GLU A 76 27.78 3.20 13.71
N GLU A 77 27.57 1.93 14.09
CA GLU A 77 27.73 0.77 13.21
C GLU A 77 26.83 -0.39 13.65
N PHE A 78 26.51 -1.28 12.71
CA PHE A 78 25.85 -2.56 12.99
C PHE A 78 26.90 -3.66 13.11
N ASP A 79 26.68 -4.62 14.01
CA ASP A 79 27.53 -5.81 14.06
C ASP A 79 27.50 -6.53 12.70
N PRO A 80 28.67 -6.93 12.17
CA PRO A 80 28.74 -7.64 10.91
C PRO A 80 28.06 -9.00 11.05
N VAL A 81 27.13 -9.28 10.13
CA VAL A 81 26.41 -10.56 10.10
C VAL A 81 27.28 -11.61 9.42
N THR A 82 27.52 -12.74 10.09
CA THR A 82 28.21 -13.88 9.49
C THR A 82 27.23 -14.82 8.75
N LEU A 83 27.74 -15.66 7.85
CA LEU A 83 26.91 -16.68 7.20
C LEU A 83 26.31 -17.66 8.21
N GLU A 84 27.03 -17.98 9.28
CA GLU A 84 26.54 -18.84 10.35
C GLU A 84 25.35 -18.19 11.09
N ASP A 85 25.38 -16.88 11.30
CA ASP A 85 24.26 -16.15 11.89
C ASP A 85 23.01 -16.20 11.01
N VAL A 86 23.20 -16.09 9.68
CA VAL A 86 22.12 -16.21 8.69
C VAL A 86 21.55 -17.62 8.70
N ASP A 87 22.40 -18.66 8.65
CA ASP A 87 21.98 -20.06 8.64
C ASP A 87 21.25 -20.44 9.93
N ARG A 88 21.74 -19.97 11.08
CA ARG A 88 21.09 -20.16 12.38
C ARG A 88 19.71 -19.49 12.42
N LEU A 89 19.59 -18.29 11.86
CA LEU A 89 18.34 -17.56 11.81
C LEU A 89 17.34 -18.25 10.87
N LEU A 90 17.75 -18.56 9.63
CA LEU A 90 16.91 -19.24 8.66
C LEU A 90 16.49 -20.64 9.11
N GLY A 91 17.38 -21.40 9.77
CA GLY A 91 17.07 -22.72 10.32
C GLY A 91 16.10 -22.70 11.50
N GLY A 92 16.02 -21.59 12.24
CA GLY A 92 15.09 -21.40 13.36
C GLY A 92 13.73 -20.82 12.96
N LEU A 93 13.64 -20.20 11.78
CA LEU A 93 12.39 -19.64 11.27
C LEU A 93 11.53 -20.74 10.64
N ARG A 94 10.27 -20.84 11.06
CA ARG A 94 9.29 -21.56 10.25
C ARG A 94 9.02 -20.77 8.99
N ALA A 95 8.82 -21.46 7.86
CA ALA A 95 8.26 -20.84 6.66
C ALA A 95 6.88 -20.25 7.00
N THR A 96 6.84 -18.99 7.39
CA THR A 96 5.59 -18.29 7.66
C THR A 96 5.12 -17.66 6.36
N THR A 97 4.00 -18.13 5.83
CA THR A 97 3.32 -17.46 4.73
C THR A 97 2.73 -16.16 5.28
N CYS A 98 3.25 -15.00 4.87
CA CYS A 98 2.55 -13.74 5.08
C CYS A 98 1.38 -13.69 4.08
N LEU A 99 0.24 -13.12 4.47
CA LEU A 99 -0.90 -12.99 3.55
C LEU A 99 -0.58 -12.07 2.35
N LEU A 100 0.40 -11.17 2.51
CA LEU A 100 0.90 -10.26 1.48
C LEU A 100 2.19 -10.75 0.80
N ASP A 101 2.80 -11.82 1.31
CA ASP A 101 3.96 -12.49 0.71
C ASP A 101 3.86 -14.00 0.98
N PRO A 102 3.01 -14.71 0.21
CA PRO A 102 2.81 -16.12 0.40
C PRO A 102 4.10 -16.87 0.07
N CYS A 103 4.62 -17.62 1.06
CA CYS A 103 5.77 -18.49 0.88
C CYS A 103 5.52 -19.40 -0.33
N PRO A 104 6.43 -19.42 -1.32
CA PRO A 104 6.28 -20.26 -2.49
C PRO A 104 6.06 -21.72 -2.09
N SER A 105 5.07 -22.38 -2.70
CA SER A 105 4.64 -23.74 -2.32
C SER A 105 5.76 -24.79 -2.40
N TRP A 106 6.80 -24.54 -3.20
CA TRP A 106 7.97 -25.40 -3.32
C TRP A 106 8.94 -25.33 -2.12
N LEU A 107 8.83 -24.32 -1.25
CA LEU A 107 9.60 -24.20 0.00
C LEU A 107 8.93 -24.88 1.21
N VAL A 108 7.64 -25.24 1.09
CA VAL A 108 6.85 -25.83 2.19
C VAL A 108 6.91 -27.37 2.19
N LEU A 109 7.46 -27.99 1.13
CA LEU A 109 7.48 -29.44 0.92
C LEU A 109 8.83 -30.11 1.22
N ALA A 110 9.77 -29.41 1.86
CA ALA A 110 11.06 -29.96 2.29
C ALA A 110 11.00 -30.50 3.73
#